data_AF-A0AAN9EQN5-F1
#
_entry.id   AF-A0AAN9EQN5-F1
#
_cell.length_a   1.000
_cell.length_b   1.000
_cell.length_c   1.000
_cell.angle_alpha   90.00
_cell.angle_beta   90.00
_cell.angle_gamma   90.00
#
_symmetry.space_group_name_H-M   'P 1'
#
loop_
_entity.id
_entity.type
_entity.pdbx_description
1 polymer ?
#
loop_
_entity_poly.entity_id
_entity_poly.type
_entity_poly.pdbx_seq_one_letter_code
_entity_poly.pdbx_strand_id
1 'polypeptide(L)'
;MFWKLASLSATSPVEAILDKENFTLEELLDEEEVIQECKALNSRLINFLRDRAQVEQLLRYIVEEPPEDAEHKWAVKFPFIA
;
A
#
# COMPACT_ATOMS: atom_id res chain seq x y z
N MET A 1 14.51 -18.69 11.99
CA MET A 1 15.10 -18.98 10.66
C MET A 1 14.93 -20.46 10.34
N PHE A 2 13.76 -20.88 9.81
CA PHE A 2 13.50 -22.28 9.41
C PHE A 2 12.10 -22.46 8.77
N TRP A 3 11.61 -21.62 7.87
CA TRP A 3 11.71 -21.87 6.42
C TRP A 3 11.01 -20.71 5.69
N LYS A 4 11.75 -19.84 4.99
CA LYS A 4 11.21 -18.97 3.93
C LYS A 4 11.67 -19.51 2.56
N LEU A 5 11.39 -20.79 2.32
CA LEU A 5 11.65 -21.47 1.05
C LEU A 5 10.35 -21.92 0.36
N ALA A 6 9.20 -21.36 0.76
CA ALA A 6 7.91 -21.63 0.17
C ALA A 6 7.33 -20.37 -0.48
N SER A 7 8.01 -19.79 -1.48
CA SER A 7 7.36 -18.86 -2.41
C SER A 7 8.24 -18.54 -3.63
N LEU A 8 8.86 -19.55 -4.25
CA LEU A 8 9.38 -19.34 -5.62
C LEU A 8 8.26 -19.25 -6.67
N SER A 9 6.97 -19.35 -6.26
CA SER A 9 5.81 -19.28 -7.16
C SER A 9 4.52 -18.73 -6.55
N ALA A 10 4.55 -18.17 -5.32
CA ALA A 10 3.37 -17.49 -4.80
C ALA A 10 3.42 -16.02 -5.23
N THR A 11 2.49 -15.58 -6.07
CA THR A 11 2.28 -14.16 -6.37
C THR A 11 2.12 -13.42 -5.05
N SER A 12 2.89 -12.35 -4.87
CA SER A 12 2.80 -11.56 -3.65
C SER A 12 1.39 -10.97 -3.50
N PRO A 13 0.84 -10.82 -2.28
CA PRO A 13 -0.47 -10.22 -2.09
C PRO A 13 -0.59 -8.82 -2.73
N VAL A 14 0.47 -8.01 -2.66
CA VAL A 14 0.50 -6.69 -3.33
C VAL A 14 0.47 -6.85 -4.84
N GLU A 15 1.24 -7.78 -5.42
CA GLU A 15 1.18 -8.08 -6.86
C GLU A 15 -0.22 -8.53 -7.29
N ALA A 16 -0.89 -9.35 -6.47
CA ALA A 16 -2.25 -9.79 -6.74
C ALA A 16 -3.26 -8.62 -6.73
N ILE A 17 -3.02 -7.57 -5.95
CA ILE A 17 -3.82 -6.33 -6.00
C ILE A 17 -3.47 -5.49 -7.22
N LEU A 18 -2.18 -5.35 -7.55
CA LEU A 18 -1.71 -4.62 -8.73
C LEU A 18 -2.15 -5.27 -10.05
N ASP A 19 -2.55 -6.54 -10.03
CA ASP A 19 -3.11 -7.27 -11.18
C ASP A 19 -4.63 -7.06 -11.35
N LYS A 20 -5.32 -6.42 -10.40
CA LYS A 20 -6.75 -6.10 -10.52
C LYS A 20 -6.95 -4.97 -11.54
N GLU A 21 -8.01 -5.06 -12.33
CA GLU A 21 -8.37 -3.99 -13.27
C GLU A 21 -8.72 -2.67 -12.56
N ASN A 22 -9.33 -2.76 -11.37
CA ASN A 22 -9.72 -1.60 -10.56
C ASN A 22 -9.40 -1.89 -9.09
N PHE A 23 -8.26 -1.40 -8.61
CA PHE A 23 -7.92 -1.36 -7.19
C PHE A 23 -7.76 0.11 -6.75
N THR A 24 -7.81 0.35 -5.44
CA THR A 24 -7.61 1.70 -4.89
C THR A 24 -6.30 1.78 -4.10
N LEU A 25 -5.84 3.01 -3.84
CA LEU A 25 -4.68 3.24 -2.99
C LEU A 25 -4.92 2.69 -1.58
N GLU A 26 -6.12 2.85 -1.05
CA GLU A 26 -6.48 2.41 0.30
C GLU A 26 -6.41 0.89 0.42
N GLU A 27 -6.85 0.16 -0.60
CA GLU A 27 -6.72 -1.30 -0.66
C GLU A 27 -5.24 -1.72 -0.61
N LEU A 28 -4.38 -1.02 -1.36
CA LEU A 28 -2.94 -1.28 -1.37
C LEU A 28 -2.27 -0.95 -0.03
N LEU A 29 -2.62 0.18 0.59
CA LEU A 29 -2.11 0.59 1.90
C LEU A 29 -2.66 -0.29 3.04
N ASP A 30 -3.77 -0.99 2.82
CA ASP A 30 -4.32 -1.92 3.81
C ASP A 30 -3.54 -3.24 3.85
N GLU A 31 -2.77 -3.58 2.81
CA GLU A 31 -1.96 -4.79 2.79
C GLU A 31 -0.76 -4.74 3.75
N GLU A 32 -0.60 -5.82 4.52
CA GLU A 32 0.45 -5.91 5.56
C GLU A 32 1.87 -5.88 4.96
N GLU A 33 2.03 -6.42 3.75
CA GLU A 33 3.33 -6.51 3.08
C GLU A 33 3.70 -5.23 2.30
N VAL A 34 2.82 -4.21 2.19
CA VAL A 34 3.05 -3.01 1.35
C VAL A 34 4.37 -2.30 1.69
N ILE A 35 4.68 -2.13 2.97
CA ILE A 35 5.93 -1.51 3.42
C ILE A 35 7.13 -2.40 3.09
N GLN A 36 7.00 -3.71 3.26
CA GLN A 36 8.08 -4.66 2.96
C GLN A 36 8.38 -4.69 1.46
N GLU A 37 7.36 -4.63 0.62
CA GLU A 37 7.52 -4.60 -0.84
C GLU A 37 8.12 -3.27 -1.34
N CYS A 38 7.75 -2.15 -0.72
CA CYS A 38 8.43 -0.87 -0.94
C CYS A 38 9.93 -0.98 -0.60
N LYS A 39 10.26 -1.57 0.57
CA LYS A 39 11.66 -1.79 0.98
C LYS A 39 12.40 -2.76 0.07
N ALA A 40 11.71 -3.75 -0.48
CA ALA A 40 12.24 -4.70 -1.44
C ALA A 40 12.38 -4.12 -2.85
N LEU A 41 12.09 -2.83 -3.04
CA LEU A 41 12.16 -2.13 -4.32
C LEU A 41 11.25 -2.74 -5.40
N ASN A 42 10.04 -3.16 -5.02
CA ASN A 42 9.05 -3.61 -5.99
C ASN A 42 8.76 -2.48 -7.01
N SER A 43 9.22 -2.69 -8.24
CA SER A 43 9.13 -1.67 -9.29
C SER A 43 7.70 -1.32 -9.70
N ARG A 44 6.76 -2.28 -9.69
CA ARG A 44 5.36 -2.01 -10.06
C ARG A 44 4.69 -1.15 -8.99
N LEU A 45 4.87 -1.54 -7.73
CA LEU A 45 4.39 -0.79 -6.57
C LEU A 45 4.95 0.64 -6.56
N ILE A 46 6.27 0.79 -6.72
CA ILE A 46 6.92 2.11 -6.73
C ILE A 46 6.43 2.96 -7.91
N ASN A 47 6.25 2.36 -9.09
CA ASN A 47 5.77 3.09 -10.25
C ASN A 47 4.31 3.53 -10.11
N PHE A 48 3.49 2.77 -9.38
CA PHE A 48 2.14 3.21 -9.02
C PHE A 48 2.19 4.36 -7.99
N LEU A 49 2.87 4.16 -6.85
CA LEU A 49 2.88 5.13 -5.75
C LEU A 49 3.52 6.48 -6.12
N ARG A 50 4.44 6.50 -7.08
CA ARG A 50 5.11 7.73 -7.52
C ARG A 50 4.26 8.61 -8.42
N ASP A 51 3.11 8.11 -8.92
CA ASP A 51 2.22 8.92 -9.73
C ASP A 51 1.69 10.09 -8.92
N ARG A 52 1.55 11.25 -9.57
CA ARG A 52 1.20 12.51 -8.89
C ARG A 52 -0.05 12.40 -8.02
N ALA A 53 -1.11 11.78 -8.56
CA ALA A 53 -2.37 11.62 -7.82
C ALA A 53 -2.20 10.76 -6.56
N GLN A 54 -1.35 9.73 -6.62
CA GLN A 54 -1.06 8.87 -5.47
C GLN A 54 -0.26 9.62 -4.42
N VAL A 55 0.80 10.34 -4.83
CA VAL A 55 1.61 11.16 -3.92
C VAL A 55 0.78 12.25 -3.25
N GLU A 56 -0.09 12.94 -4.00
CA GLU A 56 -1.00 13.93 -3.43
C GLU A 56 -1.92 13.31 -2.38
N GLN A 57 -2.49 12.14 -2.64
CA GLN A 57 -3.36 11.45 -1.68
C GLN A 57 -2.61 10.95 -0.44
N LEU A 58 -1.41 10.39 -0.60
CA LEU A 58 -0.54 10.00 0.52
C LEU A 58 -0.22 11.19 1.42
N LEU A 59 0.11 12.34 0.83
CA LEU A 59 0.37 13.56 1.60
C LEU A 59 -0.88 14.00 2.36
N ARG A 60 -2.07 13.92 1.74
CA ARG A 60 -3.33 14.26 2.41
C ARG A 60 -3.58 13.39 3.65
N TYR A 61 -3.27 12.10 3.60
CA TYR A 61 -3.36 11.23 4.77
C TYR A 61 -2.45 11.65 5.93
N ILE A 62 -1.35 12.36 5.66
CA ILE A 62 -0.42 12.81 6.70
C ILE A 62 -0.79 14.21 7.22
N VAL A 63 -1.22 15.11 6.33
CA VAL A 63 -1.35 16.53 6.65
C VAL A 63 -2.78 16.98 6.96
N GLU A 64 -3.79 16.30 6.43
CA GLU A 64 -5.20 16.62 6.68
C GLU A 64 -5.71 15.83 7.87
N GLU A 65 -6.51 16.48 8.72
CA GLU A 65 -7.25 15.78 9.76
C GLU A 65 -8.33 14.92 9.10
N PRO A 66 -8.47 13.63 9.45
CA PRO A 66 -9.48 12.76 8.87
C PRO A 66 -10.87 13.35 9.12
N PRO A 67 -11.77 13.34 8.12
CA PRO A 67 -13.17 13.73 8.28
C PRO A 67 -13.82 13.02 9.48
N GLU A 68 -14.79 13.67 10.14
CA GLU A 68 -15.50 13.08 11.29
C GLU A 68 -16.20 11.74 10.96
N ASP A 69 -16.53 11.53 9.68
CA ASP A 69 -17.14 10.33 9.13
C ASP A 69 -16.15 9.38 8.44
N ALA A 70 -14.86 9.70 8.45
CA ALA A 70 -13.85 8.86 7.81
C ALA A 70 -13.70 7.53 8.55
N GLU A 71 -13.52 6.46 7.77
CA GLU A 71 -13.24 5.14 8.33
C GLU A 71 -12.04 5.20 9.28
N HIS A 72 -12.10 4.47 10.40
CA HIS A 72 -11.03 4.45 11.42
C HIS A 72 -9.62 4.21 10.85
N LYS A 73 -9.50 3.55 9.68
CA LYS A 73 -8.25 3.30 8.98
C LYS A 73 -7.58 4.58 8.45
N TRP A 74 -8.36 5.57 8.01
CA TRP A 74 -7.85 6.88 7.58
C TRP A 74 -7.19 7.64 8.74
N ALA A 75 -7.76 7.55 9.94
CA ALA A 75 -7.25 8.28 11.09
C ALA A 75 -6.02 7.63 11.75
N VAL A 76 -5.90 6.30 11.66
CA VAL A 76 -4.93 5.54 12.47
C VAL A 76 -3.89 4.78 11.65
N LYS A 77 -4.22 4.31 10.45
CA LYS A 77 -3.32 3.44 9.68
C LYS A 77 -2.59 4.22 8.59
N PHE A 78 -3.33 4.91 7.73
CA PHE A 78 -2.76 5.57 6.56
C PHE A 78 -1.72 6.65 6.88
N PRO A 79 -1.84 7.48 7.94
CA PRO A 79 -0.81 8.46 8.28
C PRO A 79 0.55 7.84 8.65
N PHE A 80 0.59 6.56 9.07
CA PHE A 80 1.82 5.86 9.47
C PHE A 80 2.41 4.98 8.37
N ILE A 81 1.65 4.71 7.32
CA ILE A 81 2.10 3.92 6.16
C ILE A 81 2.52 4.83 4.99
N ALA A 82 1.85 5.99 4.85
CA ALA A 82 2.07 6.96 3.77
C ALA A 82 3.44 7.66 3.83
#